data_AF-F5YIB4-F1
#
_entry.id   AF-F5YIB4-F1
#
_cell.length_a   1.000
_cell.length_b   1.000
_cell.length_c   1.000
_cell.angle_alpha   90.00
_cell.angle_beta   90.00
_cell.angle_gamma   90.00
#
_symmetry.space_group_name_H-M   'P 1'
#
loop_
_entity.id
_entity.type
_entity.pdbx_description
1 polymer ?
#
loop_
_entity_poly.entity_id
_entity_poly.type
_entity_poly.pdbx_seq_one_letter_code
_entity_poly.pdbx_strand_id
1 'polypeptide(L)'
;MAGAFLMRRSWRLFRSRFDKLCLEPILDYAACQKTPLEGAQYRFTGGFESLTDGKTLWIRSETLTIPVVLAGAHTYLLPMPEGGETLGSFDPGEEAPERIRWDRISTLTGGAKVFVGGLLCHVEDRWTFVSTKESPLLVIFYDGPDHTMATRAIRAGRHRNEYWNRLTPYGFMFNAFFQILIALSFLSRPAFRLTALCAFIALFAPIFPLLPPGVLLTVVYRRLWWRARIFRAYRDLARLPLKYLSMGKKLIGESFSRQGRLPDGEVYGAVWRKELPGDAVPGLIPGDTLEKIPKDIPLIIPEQHFHKGEGWYIFGVMPEEAEGLETPLPVQPRDPFAAYGAIPGEPEGLAERYTRSAYILEITGGLILLVGIGLNLLFVGMILYLLAV
;
A
#
# COMPACT_ATOMS: atom_id res chain seq x y z
N MET A 1 -21.44 -1.92 8.33
CA MET A 1 -20.61 -3.14 8.20
C MET A 1 -20.28 -3.48 6.75
N ALA A 2 -21.26 -3.77 5.89
CA ALA A 2 -21.04 -4.20 4.50
C ALA A 2 -20.09 -3.29 3.69
N GLY A 3 -20.25 -1.96 3.79
CA GLY A 3 -19.37 -1.02 3.09
C GLY A 3 -17.89 -1.12 3.48
N ALA A 4 -17.59 -1.34 4.76
CA ALA A 4 -16.21 -1.54 5.23
C ALA A 4 -15.62 -2.84 4.69
N PHE A 5 -16.43 -3.91 4.60
CA PHE A 5 -16.00 -5.18 3.99
C PHE A 5 -15.75 -5.05 2.48
N LEU A 6 -16.59 -4.31 1.75
CA LEU A 6 -16.39 -4.06 0.32
C LEU A 6 -15.10 -3.29 0.05
N MET A 7 -14.85 -2.22 0.83
CA MET A 7 -13.61 -1.44 0.71
C MET A 7 -12.38 -2.28 1.09
N ARG A 8 -12.46 -3.07 2.18
CA ARG A 8 -11.39 -4.01 2.53
C ARG A 8 -11.13 -5.02 1.42
N ARG A 9 -12.17 -5.55 0.79
CA ARG A 9 -12.05 -6.52 -0.31
C ARG A 9 -11.36 -5.89 -1.52
N SER A 10 -11.76 -4.67 -1.93
CA SER A 10 -11.12 -4.01 -3.06
C SER A 10 -9.63 -3.73 -2.79
N TRP A 11 -9.27 -3.33 -1.57
CA TRP A 11 -7.88 -3.08 -1.19
C TRP A 11 -7.03 -4.35 -1.05
N ARG A 12 -7.63 -5.45 -0.58
CA ARG A 12 -6.97 -6.76 -0.59
C ARG A 12 -6.74 -7.24 -2.02
N LEU A 13 -7.72 -7.03 -2.90
CA LEU A 13 -7.60 -7.39 -4.31
C LEU A 13 -6.50 -6.58 -4.99
N PHE A 14 -6.48 -5.26 -4.80
CA PHE A 14 -5.42 -4.37 -5.29
C PHE A 14 -4.04 -4.89 -4.86
N ARG A 15 -3.81 -5.05 -3.56
CA ARG A 15 -2.50 -5.49 -3.03
C ARG A 15 -2.11 -6.87 -3.51
N SER A 16 -3.04 -7.83 -3.45
CA SER A 16 -2.75 -9.19 -3.93
C SER A 16 -2.44 -9.23 -5.42
N ARG A 17 -3.09 -8.38 -6.23
CA ARG A 17 -2.81 -8.29 -7.66
C ARG A 17 -1.49 -7.60 -7.92
N PHE A 18 -1.28 -6.44 -7.28
CA PHE A 18 -0.04 -5.70 -7.36
C PHE A 18 1.16 -6.58 -6.98
N ASP A 19 1.08 -7.28 -5.85
CA ASP A 19 2.15 -8.16 -5.36
C ASP A 19 2.49 -9.29 -6.34
N LYS A 20 1.49 -9.89 -6.99
CA LYS A 20 1.70 -10.90 -8.03
C LYS A 20 2.35 -10.30 -9.27
N LEU A 21 1.80 -9.18 -9.74
CA LEU A 21 2.26 -8.51 -10.96
C LEU A 21 3.68 -7.94 -10.84
N CYS A 22 4.18 -7.65 -9.64
CA CYS A 22 5.59 -7.28 -9.45
C CYS A 22 6.57 -8.37 -9.92
N LEU A 23 6.16 -9.63 -9.92
CA LEU A 23 7.04 -10.76 -10.30
C LEU A 23 6.89 -11.18 -11.77
N GLU A 24 5.89 -10.63 -12.46
CA GLU A 24 5.62 -10.98 -13.86
C GLU A 24 6.64 -10.35 -14.81
N PRO A 25 6.90 -10.97 -15.97
CA PRO A 25 7.83 -10.45 -16.96
C PRO A 25 7.43 -9.06 -17.46
N ILE A 26 8.44 -8.22 -17.73
CA ILE A 26 8.25 -6.93 -18.39
C ILE A 26 7.97 -7.20 -19.86
N LEU A 27 6.91 -6.59 -20.39
CA LEU A 27 6.57 -6.70 -21.80
C LEU A 27 7.47 -5.81 -22.63
N ASP A 28 8.33 -6.43 -23.42
CA ASP A 28 9.11 -5.81 -24.47
C ASP A 28 8.70 -6.36 -25.85
N TYR A 29 9.34 -5.86 -26.91
CA TYR A 29 9.05 -6.31 -28.27
C TYR A 29 9.34 -7.81 -28.47
N ALA A 30 10.39 -8.34 -27.83
CA ALA A 30 10.77 -9.74 -27.94
C ALA A 30 9.78 -10.68 -27.22
N ALA A 31 9.32 -10.29 -26.03
CA ALA A 31 8.31 -10.99 -25.26
C ALA A 31 6.97 -11.01 -25.98
N CYS A 32 6.59 -9.90 -26.64
CA CYS A 32 5.40 -9.80 -27.47
C CYS A 32 5.40 -10.85 -28.59
N GLN A 33 6.54 -11.05 -29.28
CA GLN A 33 6.68 -12.08 -30.32
C GLN A 33 6.65 -13.52 -29.78
N LYS A 34 7.12 -13.72 -28.54
CA LYS A 34 7.15 -15.03 -27.88
C LYS A 34 5.85 -15.37 -27.16
N THR A 35 4.90 -14.44 -27.10
CA THR A 35 3.65 -14.63 -26.37
C THR A 35 2.79 -15.69 -27.09
N PRO A 36 2.30 -16.72 -26.39
CA PRO A 36 1.41 -17.70 -26.99
C PRO A 36 0.06 -17.07 -27.35
N LEU A 37 -0.66 -17.63 -28.33
CA LEU A 37 -1.98 -17.15 -28.74
C LEU A 37 -3.01 -17.16 -27.60
N GLU A 38 -2.86 -18.08 -26.64
CA GLU A 38 -3.69 -18.16 -25.42
C GLU A 38 -3.48 -16.96 -24.47
N GLY A 39 -2.41 -16.20 -24.70
CA GLY A 39 -1.99 -15.07 -23.89
C GLY A 39 -1.09 -15.45 -22.73
N ALA A 40 -0.45 -14.45 -22.15
CA ALA A 40 0.39 -14.63 -20.95
C ALA A 40 0.30 -13.39 -20.03
N GLN A 41 0.67 -13.56 -18.77
CA GLN A 41 0.74 -12.46 -17.82
C GLN A 41 1.98 -11.64 -18.08
N TYR A 42 1.80 -10.33 -18.16
CA TYR A 42 2.89 -9.37 -18.26
C TYR A 42 2.59 -8.13 -17.44
N ARG A 43 3.64 -7.36 -17.21
CA ARG A 43 3.55 -5.97 -16.80
C ARG A 43 4.16 -5.05 -17.85
N PHE A 44 3.61 -3.85 -17.94
CA PHE A 44 4.04 -2.81 -18.85
C PHE A 44 3.94 -1.45 -18.17
N THR A 45 4.96 -0.61 -18.37
CA THR A 45 5.01 0.77 -17.89
C THR A 45 5.31 1.69 -19.05
N GLY A 46 4.58 2.79 -19.15
CA GLY A 46 4.79 3.79 -20.20
C GLY A 46 4.00 5.07 -19.95
N GLY A 47 4.09 6.01 -20.88
CA GLY A 47 3.30 7.22 -20.89
C GLY A 47 1.88 6.97 -21.42
N PHE A 48 0.92 7.70 -20.87
CA PHE A 48 -0.41 7.84 -21.45
C PHE A 48 -0.28 8.51 -22.84
N GLU A 49 -0.71 7.83 -23.90
CA GLU A 49 -0.67 8.36 -25.26
C GLU A 49 -2.04 8.88 -25.69
N SER A 50 -3.06 8.02 -25.66
CA SER A 50 -4.43 8.41 -26.05
C SER A 50 -5.49 7.45 -25.50
N LEU A 51 -6.76 7.87 -25.57
CA LEU A 51 -7.93 7.05 -25.21
C LEU A 51 -8.89 6.98 -26.41
N THR A 52 -9.06 5.80 -27.01
CA THR A 52 -9.95 5.57 -28.14
C THR A 52 -11.30 5.04 -27.66
N ASP A 53 -12.39 5.64 -28.16
CA ASP A 53 -13.79 5.26 -27.88
C ASP A 53 -14.16 5.18 -26.38
N GLY A 54 -13.38 5.83 -25.53
CA GLY A 54 -13.48 5.73 -24.07
C GLY A 54 -13.14 4.36 -23.50
N LYS A 55 -12.80 3.35 -24.31
CA LYS A 55 -12.64 1.95 -23.85
C LYS A 55 -11.20 1.45 -23.94
N THR A 56 -10.43 1.96 -24.89
CA THR A 56 -9.09 1.45 -25.19
C THR A 56 -8.06 2.54 -24.88
N LEU A 57 -7.24 2.27 -23.88
CA LEU A 57 -6.13 3.13 -23.49
C LEU A 57 -4.87 2.72 -24.26
N TRP A 58 -4.24 3.67 -24.93
CA TRP A 58 -2.94 3.46 -25.57
C TRP A 58 -1.84 3.93 -24.65
N ILE A 59 -0.89 3.02 -24.40
CA ILE A 59 0.26 3.27 -23.55
C ILE A 59 1.50 3.12 -24.40
N ARG A 60 2.39 4.11 -24.33
CA ARG A 60 3.63 4.14 -25.09
C ARG A 60 4.83 4.06 -24.16
N SER A 61 5.67 3.06 -24.38
CA SER A 61 7.04 3.01 -23.85
C SER A 61 8.01 3.55 -24.92
N GLU A 62 9.31 3.49 -24.63
CA GLU A 62 10.35 3.84 -25.61
C GLU A 62 10.35 2.92 -26.83
N THR A 63 9.94 1.66 -26.65
CA THR A 63 10.10 0.61 -27.66
C THR A 63 8.78 0.14 -28.26
N LEU A 64 7.64 0.39 -27.60
CA LEU A 64 6.38 -0.24 -27.94
C LEU A 64 5.19 0.64 -27.56
N THR A 65 4.14 0.60 -28.38
CA THR A 65 2.82 1.14 -28.05
C THR A 65 1.84 -0.03 -27.95
N ILE A 66 1.16 -0.17 -26.81
CA ILE A 66 0.20 -1.25 -26.57
C ILE A 66 -1.19 -0.70 -26.26
N PRO A 67 -2.25 -1.27 -26.89
CA PRO A 67 -3.63 -1.02 -26.50
C PRO A 67 -4.01 -1.80 -25.23
N VAL A 68 -4.82 -1.17 -24.40
CA VAL A 68 -5.29 -1.69 -23.12
C VAL A 68 -6.80 -1.52 -23.04
N VAL A 69 -7.55 -2.62 -23.01
CA VAL A 69 -9.01 -2.60 -22.89
C VAL A 69 -9.39 -2.40 -21.43
N LEU A 70 -9.97 -1.24 -21.12
CA LEU A 70 -10.33 -0.84 -19.75
C LEU A 70 -11.62 -1.48 -19.23
N ALA A 71 -12.37 -2.19 -20.09
CA ALA A 71 -13.59 -2.86 -19.72
C ALA A 71 -13.33 -3.90 -18.61
N GLY A 72 -13.89 -3.68 -17.43
CA GLY A 72 -13.68 -4.55 -16.26
C GLY A 72 -12.31 -4.42 -15.61
N ALA A 73 -11.47 -3.45 -16.01
CA ALA A 73 -10.19 -3.19 -15.37
C ALA A 73 -10.36 -2.55 -13.98
N HIS A 74 -9.38 -2.78 -13.11
CA HIS A 74 -9.26 -2.08 -11.84
C HIS A 74 -8.27 -0.91 -12.00
N THR A 75 -8.83 0.27 -12.23
CA THR A 75 -8.09 1.52 -12.44
C THR A 75 -7.92 2.28 -11.12
N TYR A 76 -6.69 2.67 -10.82
CA TYR A 76 -6.31 3.43 -9.63
C TYR A 76 -5.45 4.63 -10.02
N LEU A 77 -5.58 5.72 -9.28
CA LEU A 77 -4.71 6.89 -9.37
C LEU A 77 -3.84 6.95 -8.11
N LEU A 78 -2.53 7.01 -8.28
CA LEU A 78 -1.56 7.11 -7.20
C LEU A 78 -1.23 8.60 -6.98
N PRO A 79 -1.49 9.15 -5.78
CA PRO A 79 -1.24 10.56 -5.52
C PRO A 79 0.24 10.88 -5.55
N MET A 80 0.58 12.10 -5.97
CA MET A 80 1.93 12.63 -5.88
C MET A 80 2.26 12.95 -4.41
N PRO A 81 3.40 12.49 -3.87
CA PRO A 81 3.79 12.85 -2.51
C PRO A 81 4.11 14.35 -2.43
N GLU A 82 3.67 14.99 -1.36
CA GLU A 82 4.06 16.36 -0.99
C GLU A 82 5.55 16.34 -0.60
N GLY A 83 6.45 16.54 -1.58
CA GLY A 83 7.90 16.42 -1.34
C GLY A 83 8.74 16.07 -2.57
N GLY A 84 8.12 15.73 -3.70
CA GLY A 84 8.82 15.46 -4.95
C GLY A 84 9.31 14.02 -5.08
N GLU A 85 10.56 13.84 -5.54
CA GLU A 85 11.09 12.53 -5.95
C GLU A 85 11.58 11.66 -4.79
N THR A 86 11.94 12.26 -3.65
CA THR A 86 12.40 11.51 -2.48
C THR A 86 11.23 11.03 -1.64
N LEU A 87 11.29 9.77 -1.20
CA LEU A 87 10.33 9.20 -0.27
C LEU A 87 10.54 9.86 1.10
N GLY A 88 9.81 10.94 1.37
CA GLY A 88 9.78 11.59 2.67
C GLY A 88 9.30 10.68 3.81
N SER A 89 9.26 11.23 5.02
CA SER A 89 8.62 10.62 6.18
C SER A 89 7.15 10.27 5.87
N PHE A 90 6.59 9.32 6.62
CA PHE A 90 5.22 8.88 6.37
C PHE A 90 4.26 10.01 6.77
N ASP A 91 3.78 10.78 5.79
CA ASP A 91 2.87 11.85 6.11
C ASP A 91 1.50 11.26 6.53
N PRO A 92 0.95 11.61 7.70
CA PRO A 92 -0.45 11.33 8.03
C PRO A 92 -1.48 11.80 6.97
N GLY A 93 -1.08 12.70 6.06
CA GLY A 93 -1.81 13.21 4.91
C GLY A 93 -1.70 12.39 3.61
N GLU A 94 -0.73 11.46 3.46
CA GLU A 94 -0.59 10.68 2.22
C GLU A 94 -1.92 10.00 1.84
N GLU A 95 -2.45 10.39 0.67
CA GLU A 95 -3.75 9.93 0.20
C GLU A 95 -3.67 8.45 -0.23
N ALA A 96 -4.74 7.70 0.03
CA ALA A 96 -4.85 6.34 -0.52
C ALA A 96 -5.15 6.45 -2.03
N PRO A 97 -4.75 5.47 -2.86
CA PRO A 97 -5.01 5.53 -4.29
C PRO A 97 -6.51 5.70 -4.52
N GLU A 98 -6.88 6.65 -5.35
CA GLU A 98 -8.30 6.78 -5.67
C GLU A 98 -8.63 5.72 -6.72
N ARG A 99 -9.61 4.86 -6.42
CA ARG A 99 -10.20 4.01 -7.46
C ARG A 99 -11.03 4.90 -8.37
N ILE A 100 -10.46 5.26 -9.50
CA ILE A 100 -11.14 6.03 -10.54
C ILE A 100 -11.97 5.09 -11.41
N ARG A 101 -13.11 5.56 -11.90
CA ARG A 101 -13.80 4.87 -12.98
C ARG A 101 -13.16 5.28 -14.31
N TRP A 102 -13.11 4.36 -15.27
CA TRP A 102 -12.41 4.60 -16.53
C TRP A 102 -13.01 5.74 -17.36
N ASP A 103 -14.30 6.03 -17.22
CA ASP A 103 -14.99 7.16 -17.85
C ASP A 103 -14.53 8.54 -17.34
N ARG A 104 -13.76 8.57 -16.24
CA ARG A 104 -13.15 9.81 -15.72
C ARG A 104 -11.68 9.97 -16.14
N ILE A 105 -11.11 9.00 -16.86
CA ILE A 105 -9.69 9.04 -17.28
C ILE A 105 -9.45 10.12 -18.34
N SER A 106 -10.48 10.50 -19.12
CA SER A 106 -10.37 11.51 -20.17
C SER A 106 -9.97 12.89 -19.67
N THR A 107 -10.02 13.16 -18.36
CA THR A 107 -9.58 14.41 -17.75
C THR A 107 -8.11 14.38 -17.31
N LEU A 108 -7.40 13.25 -17.44
CA LEU A 108 -5.98 13.19 -17.14
C LEU A 108 -5.19 13.96 -18.19
N THR A 109 -4.26 14.80 -17.72
CA THR A 109 -3.39 15.60 -18.58
C THR A 109 -2.37 14.73 -19.29
N GLY A 110 -1.96 15.12 -20.50
CA GLY A 110 -0.84 14.49 -21.20
C GLY A 110 0.42 14.50 -20.34
N GLY A 111 1.13 13.37 -20.31
CA GLY A 111 2.35 13.18 -19.50
C GLY A 111 2.19 12.29 -18.26
N ALA A 112 0.96 11.90 -17.90
CA ALA A 112 0.74 10.91 -16.85
C ALA A 112 1.37 9.56 -17.23
N LYS A 113 2.05 8.92 -16.28
CA LYS A 113 2.58 7.57 -16.48
C LYS A 113 1.54 6.54 -16.09
N VAL A 114 1.59 5.40 -16.76
CA VAL A 114 0.65 4.30 -16.58
C VAL A 114 1.42 3.01 -16.40
N PHE A 115 1.09 2.32 -15.32
CA PHE A 115 1.43 0.93 -15.13
C PHE A 115 0.22 0.08 -15.44
N VAL A 116 0.43 -0.97 -16.22
CA VAL A 116 -0.56 -2.00 -16.50
C VAL A 116 0.04 -3.36 -16.22
N GLY A 117 -0.72 -4.21 -15.53
CA GLY A 117 -0.36 -5.60 -15.34
C GLY A 117 -1.57 -6.50 -15.43
N GLY A 118 -1.43 -7.59 -16.19
CA GLY A 118 -2.50 -8.56 -16.41
C GLY A 118 -2.23 -9.42 -17.63
N LEU A 119 -3.32 -9.97 -18.20
CA LEU A 119 -3.25 -10.86 -19.35
C LEU A 119 -3.09 -10.06 -20.65
N LEU A 120 -2.06 -10.39 -21.44
CA LEU A 120 -1.88 -9.93 -22.80
C LEU A 120 -2.45 -10.99 -23.75
N CYS A 121 -3.41 -10.62 -24.60
CA CYS A 121 -4.04 -11.51 -25.59
C CYS A 121 -3.97 -10.91 -26.99
N HIS A 122 -4.02 -11.75 -28.01
CA HIS A 122 -4.12 -11.31 -29.40
C HIS A 122 -5.59 -11.06 -29.77
N VAL A 123 -5.97 -9.80 -29.99
CA VAL A 123 -7.35 -9.37 -30.28
C VAL A 123 -7.32 -8.47 -31.51
N GLU A 124 -8.06 -8.82 -32.57
CA GLU A 124 -8.13 -8.01 -33.81
C GLU A 124 -6.74 -7.71 -34.42
N ASP A 125 -5.90 -8.74 -34.59
CA ASP A 125 -4.54 -8.63 -35.17
C ASP A 125 -3.54 -7.76 -34.38
N ARG A 126 -3.80 -7.56 -33.08
CA ARG A 126 -2.90 -6.82 -32.19
C ARG A 126 -2.86 -7.41 -30.79
N TRP A 127 -1.69 -7.36 -30.17
CA TRP A 127 -1.52 -7.71 -28.77
C TRP A 127 -2.12 -6.64 -27.87
N THR A 128 -3.05 -7.03 -27.01
CA THR A 128 -3.89 -6.14 -26.21
C THR A 128 -4.00 -6.65 -24.79
N PHE A 129 -3.82 -5.77 -23.81
CA PHE A 129 -4.11 -6.12 -22.42
C PHE A 129 -5.61 -6.18 -22.18
N VAL A 130 -6.09 -7.30 -21.63
CA VAL A 130 -7.51 -7.54 -21.38
C VAL A 130 -7.77 -7.94 -19.93
N SER A 131 -8.92 -7.51 -19.41
CA SER A 131 -9.39 -7.91 -18.07
C SER A 131 -10.28 -9.15 -18.18
N THR A 132 -9.94 -10.23 -17.46
CA THR A 132 -10.78 -11.42 -17.36
C THR A 132 -11.28 -11.62 -15.93
N LYS A 133 -12.28 -12.49 -15.73
CA LYS A 133 -12.78 -12.81 -14.37
C LYS A 133 -11.70 -13.45 -13.49
N GLU A 134 -10.86 -14.28 -14.08
CA GLU A 134 -9.77 -15.00 -13.40
C GLU A 134 -8.53 -14.13 -13.21
N SER A 135 -8.28 -13.23 -14.15
CA SER A 135 -7.15 -12.30 -14.18
C SER A 135 -7.61 -10.87 -14.47
N PRO A 136 -8.26 -10.19 -13.48
CA PRO A 136 -8.58 -8.79 -13.60
C PRO A 136 -7.33 -7.96 -13.83
N LEU A 137 -7.42 -7.11 -14.86
CA LEU A 137 -6.39 -6.17 -15.25
C LEU A 137 -6.22 -5.10 -14.17
N LEU A 138 -4.99 -4.85 -13.75
CA LEU A 138 -4.64 -3.75 -12.84
C LEU A 138 -4.03 -2.61 -13.66
N VAL A 139 -4.60 -1.42 -13.53
CA VAL A 139 -4.12 -0.20 -14.18
C VAL A 139 -3.88 0.86 -13.10
N ILE A 140 -2.66 1.38 -13.02
CA ILE A 140 -2.27 2.41 -12.05
C ILE A 140 -1.74 3.62 -12.82
N PHE A 141 -2.42 4.75 -12.67
CA PHE A 141 -1.94 6.05 -13.12
C PHE A 141 -1.08 6.66 -12.02
N TYR A 142 0.07 7.20 -12.37
CA TYR A 142 0.97 7.82 -11.41
C TYR A 142 1.81 8.92 -12.08
N ASP A 143 2.23 9.88 -11.26
CA ASP A 143 3.16 10.94 -11.65
C ASP A 143 4.49 10.76 -10.92
N GLY A 144 5.61 11.12 -11.55
CA GLY A 144 6.95 11.06 -10.96
C GLY A 144 7.86 9.93 -11.47
N PRO A 145 9.00 9.67 -10.80
CA PRO A 145 9.97 8.67 -11.23
C PRO A 145 9.49 7.24 -11.05
N ASP A 146 9.80 6.37 -12.01
CA ASP A 146 9.28 4.99 -12.05
C ASP A 146 9.77 4.14 -10.87
N HIS A 147 11.02 4.33 -10.45
CA HIS A 147 11.62 3.62 -9.33
C HIS A 147 10.92 3.88 -7.97
N THR A 148 10.13 4.95 -7.85
CA THR A 148 9.34 5.24 -6.64
C THR A 148 7.95 4.62 -6.68
N MET A 149 7.52 4.09 -7.82
CA MET A 149 6.14 3.70 -8.02
C MET A 149 5.75 2.55 -7.09
N ALA A 150 6.60 1.52 -6.97
CA ALA A 150 6.28 0.36 -6.15
C ALA A 150 6.22 0.66 -4.65
N THR A 151 7.16 1.45 -4.15
CA THR A 151 7.15 1.89 -2.75
C THR A 151 5.93 2.75 -2.46
N ARG A 152 5.59 3.70 -3.34
CA ARG A 152 4.38 4.53 -3.21
C ARG A 152 3.09 3.71 -3.29
N ALA A 153 2.99 2.76 -4.21
CA ALA A 153 1.83 1.89 -4.32
C ALA A 153 1.61 1.05 -3.06
N ILE A 154 2.70 0.58 -2.42
CA ILE A 154 2.64 -0.14 -1.14
C ILE A 154 2.22 0.78 0.01
N ARG A 155 2.80 1.99 0.09
CA ARG A 155 2.45 2.99 1.13
C ARG A 155 0.99 3.41 1.02
N ALA A 156 0.59 3.83 -0.18
CA ALA A 156 -0.72 4.37 -0.48
C ALA A 156 -1.80 3.27 -0.44
N GLY A 157 -1.49 2.02 -0.81
CA GLY A 157 -2.42 0.87 -0.84
C GLY A 157 -3.07 0.49 0.50
N ARG A 158 -2.89 1.31 1.54
CA ARG A 158 -3.47 1.21 2.89
C ARG A 158 -4.46 2.36 3.13
N HIS A 159 -5.75 2.05 3.03
CA HIS A 159 -6.83 3.01 3.28
C HIS A 159 -6.72 3.71 4.65
N ARG A 160 -6.89 5.04 4.68
CA ARG A 160 -6.78 5.87 5.91
C ARG A 160 -7.77 5.46 7.00
N ASN A 161 -9.01 5.14 6.60
CA ASN A 161 -10.04 4.71 7.53
C ASN A 161 -11.02 3.74 6.88
N GLU A 162 -10.87 2.44 7.14
CA GLU A 162 -11.77 1.41 6.58
C GLU A 162 -13.23 1.58 7.04
N TYR A 163 -13.43 2.21 8.20
CA TYR A 163 -14.73 2.38 8.84
C TYR A 163 -15.45 3.68 8.45
N TRP A 164 -14.72 4.67 7.95
CA TRP A 164 -15.28 5.92 7.46
C TRP A 164 -15.12 6.00 5.95
N ASN A 165 -16.06 5.37 5.24
CA ASN A 165 -16.12 5.34 3.79
C ASN A 165 -17.41 6.00 3.30
N ARG A 166 -17.55 6.19 1.98
CA ARG A 166 -18.74 6.80 1.36
C ARG A 166 -20.06 6.08 1.72
N LEU A 167 -20.01 4.81 2.15
CA LEU A 167 -21.18 4.02 2.55
C LEU A 167 -21.52 4.13 4.04
N THR A 168 -20.61 4.64 4.87
CA THR A 168 -20.82 4.76 6.32
C THR A 168 -22.04 5.63 6.68
N PRO A 169 -22.27 6.81 6.07
CA PRO A 169 -23.45 7.62 6.35
C PRO A 169 -24.76 6.88 6.08
N TYR A 170 -24.85 6.13 4.98
CA TYR A 170 -26.03 5.30 4.69
C TYR A 170 -26.25 4.22 5.74
N GLY A 171 -25.17 3.58 6.20
CA GLY A 171 -25.23 2.63 7.31
C GLY A 171 -25.81 3.24 8.60
N PHE A 172 -25.46 4.49 8.91
CA PHE A 172 -26.03 5.20 10.06
C PHE A 172 -27.49 5.56 9.85
N MET A 173 -27.88 6.03 8.66
CA MET A 173 -29.28 6.32 8.34
C MET A 173 -30.16 5.07 8.46
N PHE A 174 -29.72 3.93 7.92
CA PHE A 174 -30.45 2.67 8.05
C PHE A 174 -30.53 2.20 9.51
N ASN A 175 -29.43 2.26 10.27
CA ASN A 175 -29.47 1.95 11.70
C ASN A 175 -30.51 2.83 12.40
N ALA A 176 -30.45 4.14 12.20
CA ALA A 176 -31.36 5.07 12.84
C ALA A 176 -32.83 4.78 12.49
N PHE A 177 -33.11 4.58 11.21
CA PHE A 177 -34.45 4.23 10.72
C PHE A 177 -35.00 2.95 11.37
N PHE A 178 -34.23 1.87 11.38
CA PHE A 178 -34.66 0.61 11.99
C PHE A 178 -34.83 0.71 13.50
N GLN A 179 -33.95 1.43 14.20
CA GLN A 179 -34.09 1.62 15.65
C GLN A 179 -35.34 2.44 16.00
N ILE A 180 -35.67 3.48 15.22
CA ILE A 180 -36.90 4.26 15.39
C ILE A 180 -38.13 3.37 15.14
N LEU A 181 -38.13 2.55 14.09
CA LEU A 181 -39.23 1.64 13.78
C LEU A 181 -39.46 0.63 14.91
N ILE A 182 -38.38 0.02 15.42
CA ILE A 182 -38.43 -0.90 16.57
C ILE A 182 -38.96 -0.17 17.80
N ALA A 183 -38.43 1.01 18.12
CA ALA A 183 -38.86 1.79 19.28
C ALA A 183 -40.36 2.12 19.20
N LEU A 184 -40.84 2.65 18.06
CA LEU A 184 -42.26 2.98 17.87
C LEU A 184 -43.17 1.76 17.94
N SER A 185 -42.74 0.62 17.39
CA SER A 185 -43.54 -0.61 17.38
C SER A 185 -43.74 -1.20 18.78
N PHE A 186 -42.77 -1.00 19.68
CA PHE A 186 -42.79 -1.57 21.03
C PHE A 186 -43.17 -0.57 22.13
N LEU A 187 -43.16 0.75 21.86
CA LEU A 187 -43.41 1.78 22.87
C LEU A 187 -44.79 1.67 23.53
N SER A 188 -45.83 1.29 22.76
CA SER A 188 -47.20 1.14 23.25
C SER A 188 -47.41 -0.07 24.17
N ARG A 189 -46.43 -0.99 24.25
CA ARG A 189 -46.56 -2.26 24.99
C ARG A 189 -45.68 -2.24 26.24
N PRO A 190 -46.25 -2.24 27.47
CA PRO A 190 -45.48 -2.17 28.71
C PRO A 190 -44.41 -3.26 28.84
N ALA A 191 -44.71 -4.48 28.37
CA ALA A 191 -43.81 -5.63 28.42
C ALA A 191 -42.52 -5.44 27.59
N PHE A 192 -42.50 -4.53 26.60
CA PHE A 192 -41.36 -4.33 25.69
C PHE A 192 -40.66 -2.99 25.87
N ARG A 193 -40.91 -2.29 26.99
CA ARG A 193 -40.27 -0.99 27.30
C ARG A 193 -38.74 -1.06 27.29
N LEU A 194 -38.17 -2.15 27.82
CA LEU A 194 -36.71 -2.34 27.81
C LEU A 194 -36.17 -2.44 26.38
N THR A 195 -36.85 -3.17 25.50
CA THR A 195 -36.46 -3.29 24.09
C THR A 195 -36.54 -1.95 23.38
N ALA A 196 -37.60 -1.17 23.60
CA ALA A 196 -37.73 0.18 23.04
C ALA A 196 -36.61 1.10 23.55
N LEU A 197 -36.27 1.03 24.84
CA LEU A 197 -35.17 1.81 25.43
C LEU A 197 -33.81 1.40 24.87
N CYS A 198 -33.54 0.10 24.73
CA CYS A 198 -32.32 -0.38 24.07
C CYS A 198 -32.23 0.08 22.61
N ALA A 199 -33.34 0.11 21.87
CA ALA A 199 -33.38 0.61 20.51
C ALA A 199 -33.05 2.11 20.46
N PHE A 200 -33.62 2.91 21.37
CA PHE A 200 -33.27 4.32 21.52
C PHE A 200 -31.80 4.54 21.88
N ILE A 201 -31.20 3.72 22.76
CA ILE A 201 -29.76 3.81 23.05
C ILE A 201 -28.94 3.45 21.80
N ALA A 202 -29.32 2.39 21.08
CA ALA A 202 -28.64 1.93 19.88
C ALA A 202 -28.72 2.94 18.71
N LEU A 203 -29.73 3.80 18.68
CA LEU A 203 -29.84 4.92 17.74
C LEU A 203 -28.61 5.84 17.83
N PHE A 204 -28.12 6.10 19.05
CA PHE A 204 -26.98 6.97 19.32
C PHE A 204 -25.63 6.22 19.32
N ALA A 205 -25.62 4.92 19.03
CA ALA A 205 -24.40 4.12 18.97
C ALA A 205 -23.25 4.73 18.14
N PRO A 206 -23.51 5.31 16.94
CA PRO A 206 -22.47 5.97 16.16
C PRO A 206 -21.86 7.21 16.82
N ILE A 207 -22.63 7.86 17.68
CA ILE A 207 -22.25 9.10 18.37
C ILE A 207 -21.56 8.79 19.69
N PHE A 208 -21.76 7.60 20.28
CA PHE A 208 -21.12 7.26 21.56
C PHE A 208 -19.62 7.51 21.56
N PRO A 209 -18.79 7.08 20.59
CA PRO A 209 -17.35 7.38 20.63
C PRO A 209 -17.00 8.89 20.68
N LEU A 210 -17.95 9.75 20.33
CA LEU A 210 -17.82 11.22 20.30
C LEU A 210 -18.41 11.92 21.54
N LEU A 211 -19.01 11.19 22.48
CA LEU A 211 -19.43 11.76 23.76
C LEU A 211 -18.25 11.80 24.75
N PRO A 212 -18.12 12.83 25.60
CA PRO A 212 -17.19 12.80 26.73
C PRO A 212 -17.61 11.71 27.74
N PRO A 213 -16.68 10.91 28.31
CA PRO A 213 -15.21 10.89 28.14
C PRO A 213 -14.67 10.16 26.90
N GLY A 214 -15.50 9.41 26.18
CA GLY A 214 -15.08 8.59 25.02
C GLY A 214 -14.35 9.33 23.89
N VAL A 215 -14.52 10.65 23.73
CA VAL A 215 -13.74 11.45 22.75
C VAL A 215 -12.24 11.25 22.93
N LEU A 216 -11.74 11.32 24.17
CA LEU A 216 -10.31 11.17 24.47
C LEU A 216 -9.82 9.78 24.04
N LEU A 217 -10.58 8.75 24.38
CA LEU A 217 -10.26 7.36 24.01
C LEU A 217 -10.33 7.14 22.50
N THR A 218 -11.27 7.79 21.81
CA THR A 218 -11.35 7.78 20.33
C THR A 218 -10.14 8.44 19.69
N VAL A 219 -9.62 9.53 20.26
CA VAL A 219 -8.38 10.17 19.78
C VAL A 219 -7.19 9.24 19.96
N VAL A 220 -7.06 8.59 21.13
CA VAL A 220 -6.00 7.62 21.40
C VAL A 220 -6.12 6.42 20.44
N TYR A 221 -7.31 5.86 20.26
CA TYR A 221 -7.60 4.81 19.28
C TYR A 221 -7.14 5.20 17.88
N ARG A 222 -7.50 6.40 17.40
CA ARG A 222 -7.11 6.89 16.07
C ARG A 222 -5.59 6.97 15.92
N ARG A 223 -4.88 7.45 16.95
CA ARG A 223 -3.41 7.51 16.95
C ARG A 223 -2.78 6.12 16.89
N LEU A 224 -3.26 5.17 17.69
CA LEU A 224 -2.76 3.79 17.70
C LEU A 224 -3.04 3.08 16.37
N TRP A 225 -4.25 3.24 15.83
CA TRP A 225 -4.63 2.67 14.54
C TRP A 225 -3.76 3.22 13.39
N TRP A 226 -3.48 4.51 13.41
CA TRP A 226 -2.59 5.15 12.45
C TRP A 226 -1.17 4.60 12.53
N ARG A 227 -0.58 4.51 13.75
CA ARG A 227 0.74 3.89 13.94
C ARG A 227 0.78 2.43 13.48
N ALA A 228 -0.26 1.66 13.77
CA ALA A 228 -0.37 0.28 13.30
C ALA A 228 -0.41 0.20 11.76
N ARG A 229 -1.08 1.14 11.09
CA ARG A 229 -1.08 1.25 9.63
C ARG A 229 0.33 1.48 9.09
N ILE A 230 1.08 2.40 9.68
CA ILE A 230 2.48 2.68 9.29
C ILE A 230 3.34 1.43 9.40
N PHE A 231 3.30 0.73 10.56
CA PHE A 231 4.08 -0.50 10.71
C PHE A 231 3.72 -1.58 9.70
N ARG A 232 2.45 -1.70 9.31
CA ARG A 232 2.07 -2.64 8.26
C ARG A 232 2.59 -2.24 6.88
N ALA A 233 2.70 -0.96 6.58
CA ALA A 233 3.35 -0.49 5.36
C ALA A 233 4.86 -0.74 5.41
N TYR A 234 5.52 -0.45 6.53
CA TYR A 234 6.94 -0.74 6.75
C TYR A 234 7.28 -2.21 6.64
N ARG A 235 6.42 -3.09 7.15
CA ARG A 235 6.53 -4.54 6.94
C ARG A 235 6.51 -4.89 5.45
N ASP A 236 5.58 -4.32 4.68
CA ASP A 236 5.43 -4.64 3.26
C ASP A 236 6.62 -4.07 2.46
N LEU A 237 7.10 -2.88 2.80
CA LEU A 237 8.33 -2.28 2.25
C LEU A 237 9.59 -3.09 2.59
N ALA A 238 9.72 -3.58 3.82
CA ALA A 238 10.84 -4.44 4.21
C ALA A 238 10.86 -5.78 3.47
N ARG A 239 9.68 -6.26 3.07
CA ARG A 239 9.54 -7.50 2.27
C ARG A 239 9.69 -7.29 0.78
N LEU A 240 9.58 -6.05 0.28
CA LEU A 240 9.66 -5.77 -1.15
C LEU A 240 10.98 -6.25 -1.77
N PRO A 241 12.17 -5.92 -1.21
CA PRO A 241 13.44 -6.44 -1.74
C PRO A 241 13.53 -7.97 -1.71
N LEU A 242 12.92 -8.61 -0.71
CA LEU A 242 13.01 -10.05 -0.50
C LEU A 242 12.30 -10.87 -1.60
N LYS A 243 11.38 -10.25 -2.35
CA LYS A 243 10.62 -10.93 -3.42
C LYS A 243 11.53 -11.54 -4.49
N TYR A 244 12.58 -10.83 -4.86
CA TYR A 244 13.53 -11.26 -5.90
C TYR A 244 14.69 -12.08 -5.34
N LEU A 245 14.84 -12.17 -4.02
CA LEU A 245 15.97 -12.84 -3.36
C LEU A 245 15.69 -14.33 -3.05
N SER A 246 14.75 -14.94 -3.76
CA SER A 246 14.37 -16.35 -3.58
C SER A 246 15.25 -17.26 -4.45
N MET A 247 15.65 -18.41 -3.87
CA MET A 247 16.43 -19.52 -4.48
C MET A 247 17.96 -19.44 -4.40
N GLY A 248 18.50 -19.38 -3.17
CA GLY A 248 19.87 -19.86 -2.92
C GLY A 248 20.64 -19.05 -1.90
N LYS A 249 20.79 -19.58 -0.69
CA LYS A 249 21.86 -19.13 0.21
C LYS A 249 23.19 -19.61 -0.40
N LYS A 250 23.85 -18.79 -1.21
CA LYS A 250 25.27 -18.99 -1.51
C LYS A 250 26.07 -18.18 -0.50
N LEU A 251 26.77 -18.88 0.39
CA LEU A 251 27.83 -18.28 1.20
C LEU A 251 28.98 -17.94 0.26
N ILE A 252 29.23 -16.65 0.02
CA ILE A 252 30.44 -16.16 -0.65
C ILE A 252 31.28 -15.48 0.44
N GLY A 253 32.13 -16.27 1.12
CA GLY A 253 32.96 -15.80 2.24
C GLY A 253 32.16 -15.43 3.50
N GLU A 254 32.66 -14.47 4.28
CA GLU A 254 32.00 -13.91 5.48
C GLU A 254 30.85 -12.93 5.15
N SER A 255 30.61 -12.66 3.86
CA SER A 255 29.57 -11.75 3.40
C SER A 255 28.34 -12.53 2.91
N PHE A 256 27.20 -12.32 3.58
CA PHE A 256 25.92 -12.86 3.15
C PHE A 256 25.41 -12.11 1.91
N SER A 257 25.75 -12.59 0.70
CA SER A 257 25.13 -12.12 -0.54
C SER A 257 23.97 -13.05 -0.91
N ARG A 258 22.73 -12.62 -0.63
CA ARG A 258 21.56 -13.20 -1.29
C ARG A 258 21.45 -12.53 -2.65
N GLN A 259 21.36 -13.31 -3.72
CA GLN A 259 21.20 -12.82 -5.09
C GLN A 259 20.04 -13.53 -5.77
N GLY A 260 19.40 -12.84 -6.69
CA GLY A 260 18.41 -13.37 -7.61
C GLY A 260 18.47 -12.64 -8.95
N ARG A 261 17.57 -12.99 -9.86
CA ARG A 261 17.46 -12.31 -11.16
C ARG A 261 16.15 -11.56 -11.25
N LEU A 262 16.22 -10.33 -11.72
CA LEU A 262 15.04 -9.54 -12.05
C LEU A 262 14.43 -10.02 -13.37
N PRO A 263 13.17 -9.65 -13.67
CA PRO A 263 12.52 -10.06 -14.91
C PRO A 263 13.15 -9.49 -16.19
N ASP A 264 13.96 -8.43 -16.09
CA ASP A 264 14.80 -7.90 -17.17
C ASP A 264 16.16 -8.62 -17.32
N GLY A 265 16.46 -9.56 -16.42
CA GLY A 265 17.69 -10.34 -16.40
C GLY A 265 18.79 -9.79 -15.51
N GLU A 266 18.64 -8.58 -14.94
CA GLU A 266 19.65 -7.97 -14.05
C GLU A 266 19.86 -8.83 -12.79
N VAL A 267 21.11 -8.93 -12.32
CA VAL A 267 21.46 -9.64 -11.08
C VAL A 267 21.16 -8.73 -9.90
N TYR A 268 20.14 -9.06 -9.13
CA TYR A 268 19.69 -8.27 -7.99
C TYR A 268 20.15 -8.91 -6.68
N GLY A 269 20.63 -8.11 -5.75
CA GLY A 269 21.22 -8.60 -4.53
C GLY A 269 21.14 -7.63 -3.37
N ALA A 270 21.76 -8.06 -2.28
CA ALA A 270 21.94 -7.23 -1.09
C ALA A 270 23.39 -7.29 -0.61
N VAL A 271 23.89 -6.16 -0.12
CA VAL A 271 25.21 -6.04 0.53
C VAL A 271 25.01 -5.57 1.96
N TRP A 272 25.62 -6.28 2.91
CA TRP A 272 25.64 -5.88 4.31
C TRP A 272 26.81 -4.94 4.60
N ARG A 273 26.54 -3.91 5.40
CA ARG A 273 27.53 -2.94 5.89
C ARG A 273 27.31 -2.64 7.36
N LYS A 274 28.37 -2.45 8.13
CA LYS A 274 28.23 -2.01 9.53
C LYS A 274 27.68 -0.58 9.61
N GLU A 275 28.14 0.29 8.72
CA GLU A 275 27.77 1.70 8.66
C GLU A 275 27.30 2.05 7.25
N LEU A 276 26.36 2.98 7.13
CA LEU A 276 25.85 3.42 5.84
C LEU A 276 26.97 4.20 5.12
N PRO A 277 27.27 3.93 3.84
CA PRO A 277 28.30 4.66 3.12
C PRO A 277 27.89 6.13 2.93
N GLY A 278 28.59 7.08 3.57
CA GLY A 278 28.42 8.54 3.39
C GLY A 278 27.29 9.21 4.20
N ASP A 279 27.06 10.51 3.93
CA ASP A 279 26.06 11.42 4.53
C ASP A 279 24.58 11.01 4.31
N ALA A 280 24.29 9.76 3.91
CA ALA A 280 23.00 9.28 3.42
C ALA A 280 21.90 9.12 4.50
N VAL A 281 22.09 9.68 5.70
CA VAL A 281 21.05 9.83 6.74
C VAL A 281 20.82 11.32 6.96
N PRO A 282 19.60 11.86 6.72
CA PRO A 282 19.29 13.24 7.05
C PRO A 282 19.53 13.49 8.55
N GLY A 283 20.61 14.19 8.89
CA GLY A 283 20.94 14.57 10.27
C GLY A 283 22.23 14.01 10.88
N LEU A 284 23.12 13.34 10.12
CA LEU A 284 24.48 13.04 10.59
C LEU A 284 25.50 14.09 10.10
N ILE A 285 26.47 14.42 10.97
CA ILE A 285 27.48 15.47 10.77
C ILE A 285 28.52 15.04 9.72
N PRO A 286 28.98 15.93 8.82
CA PRO A 286 29.90 15.58 7.74
C PRO A 286 31.30 15.22 8.26
N GLY A 287 31.89 14.17 7.67
CA GLY A 287 33.31 13.85 7.79
C GLY A 287 33.93 13.63 6.41
N ASP A 288 34.94 14.42 6.08
CA ASP A 288 35.69 14.39 4.82
C ASP A 288 36.38 13.04 4.60
N THR A 289 36.01 12.30 3.54
CA THR A 289 36.91 11.50 2.63
C THR A 289 36.21 10.47 1.71
N LEU A 290 34.98 10.70 1.22
CA LEU A 290 34.32 9.74 0.32
C LEU A 290 33.63 10.39 -0.90
N GLU A 291 34.42 10.91 -1.84
CA GLU A 291 33.95 11.56 -3.08
C GLU A 291 33.39 10.62 -4.18
N LYS A 292 33.28 9.30 -3.95
CA LYS A 292 32.88 8.33 -5.00
C LYS A 292 31.65 7.47 -4.67
N ILE A 293 30.97 7.73 -3.56
CA ILE A 293 29.71 7.04 -3.24
C ILE A 293 28.57 7.82 -3.91
N PRO A 294 27.61 7.15 -4.60
CA PRO A 294 26.41 7.81 -5.10
C PRO A 294 25.77 8.61 -3.96
N LYS A 295 25.60 9.93 -4.14
CA LYS A 295 25.26 10.86 -3.06
C LYS A 295 23.97 10.51 -2.31
N ASP A 296 23.08 9.66 -2.83
CA ASP A 296 21.78 9.40 -2.21
C ASP A 296 21.34 7.93 -2.36
N ILE A 297 21.81 7.03 -1.49
CA ILE A 297 21.14 5.72 -1.31
C ILE A 297 19.86 5.99 -0.51
N PRO A 298 18.66 5.84 -1.10
CA PRO A 298 17.44 6.17 -0.38
C PRO A 298 17.19 5.19 0.76
N LEU A 299 16.67 5.68 1.88
CA LEU A 299 16.13 4.82 2.92
C LEU A 299 14.78 4.29 2.45
N ILE A 300 14.64 2.96 2.37
CA ILE A 300 13.37 2.34 2.00
C ILE A 300 12.32 2.65 3.09
N ILE A 301 12.77 2.76 4.35
CA ILE A 301 11.93 3.04 5.52
C ILE A 301 12.55 4.20 6.30
N PRO A 302 11.95 5.41 6.28
CA PRO A 302 12.57 6.62 6.81
C PRO A 302 12.51 6.74 8.34
N GLU A 303 11.44 6.27 9.01
CA GLU A 303 11.24 6.50 10.46
C GLU A 303 11.64 5.29 11.30
N GLN A 304 12.92 4.89 11.22
CA GLN A 304 13.40 3.71 11.95
C GLN A 304 14.26 4.07 13.15
N HIS A 305 14.00 3.36 14.25
CA HIS A 305 14.86 3.40 15.43
C HIS A 305 15.93 2.33 15.22
N PHE A 306 17.15 2.79 15.01
CA PHE A 306 18.32 1.93 14.85
C PHE A 306 18.67 1.28 16.18
N HIS A 307 18.70 -0.06 16.23
CA HIS A 307 19.27 -0.75 17.38
C HIS A 307 20.79 -0.77 17.25
N LYS A 308 21.49 -0.34 18.31
CA LYS A 308 22.96 -0.31 18.34
C LYS A 308 23.52 -1.68 17.99
N GLY A 309 24.28 -1.76 16.89
CA GLY A 309 24.90 -3.00 16.40
C GLY A 309 24.19 -3.68 15.23
N GLU A 310 23.01 -3.23 14.81
CA GLU A 310 22.38 -3.70 13.56
C GLU A 310 23.10 -3.05 12.37
N GLY A 311 23.73 -3.81 11.48
CA GLY A 311 24.26 -3.23 10.23
C GLY A 311 23.15 -2.88 9.22
N TRP A 312 23.52 -2.30 8.10
CA TRP A 312 22.66 -1.92 6.99
C TRP A 312 22.70 -2.95 5.87
N TYR A 313 21.54 -3.28 5.31
CA TYR A 313 21.41 -4.01 4.06
C TYR A 313 21.06 -3.04 2.94
N ILE A 314 21.92 -2.95 1.95
CA ILE A 314 21.74 -2.12 0.75
C ILE A 314 21.28 -3.04 -0.37
N PHE A 315 20.13 -2.73 -0.98
CA PHE A 315 19.52 -3.51 -2.06
C PHE A 315 19.64 -2.79 -3.40
N GLY A 316 19.85 -3.56 -4.46
CA GLY A 316 19.93 -3.07 -5.83
C GLY A 316 20.51 -4.10 -6.78
N VAL A 317 20.87 -3.66 -7.98
CA VAL A 317 21.56 -4.49 -8.97
C VAL A 317 23.04 -4.59 -8.61
N MET A 318 23.56 -5.81 -8.61
CA MET A 318 24.96 -6.08 -8.38
C MET A 318 25.74 -5.82 -9.69
N PRO A 319 26.76 -4.96 -9.69
CA PRO A 319 27.58 -4.77 -10.88
C PRO A 319 28.38 -6.05 -11.19
N GLU A 320 28.48 -6.38 -12.48
CA GLU A 320 29.33 -7.47 -12.98
C GLU A 320 30.80 -7.06 -12.78
N GLU A 321 31.47 -7.67 -11.81
CA GLU A 321 32.92 -7.55 -11.57
C GLU A 321 33.46 -6.11 -11.40
N ALA A 322 33.33 -5.55 -10.19
CA ALA A 322 34.17 -4.42 -9.81
C ALA A 322 35.59 -4.92 -9.52
N GLU A 323 36.45 -4.96 -10.54
CA GLU A 323 37.89 -5.18 -10.36
C GLU A 323 38.44 -4.22 -9.29
N GLY A 324 38.90 -4.78 -8.17
CA GLY A 324 39.65 -4.04 -7.14
C GLY A 324 38.85 -3.45 -5.97
N LEU A 325 37.51 -3.60 -5.91
CA LEU A 325 36.74 -3.26 -4.70
C LEU A 325 36.37 -4.53 -3.94
N GLU A 326 36.72 -4.59 -2.64
CA GLU A 326 36.43 -5.74 -1.77
C GLU A 326 34.94 -6.09 -1.71
N THR A 327 34.04 -5.17 -2.03
CA THR A 327 32.60 -5.43 -2.23
C THR A 327 31.95 -4.24 -2.96
N PRO A 328 31.52 -4.36 -4.23
CA PRO A 328 30.85 -3.28 -4.93
C PRO A 328 29.51 -2.91 -4.29
N LEU A 329 29.15 -1.62 -4.34
CA LEU A 329 27.84 -1.15 -3.91
C LEU A 329 26.78 -1.47 -4.98
N PRO A 330 25.58 -1.91 -4.58
CA PRO A 330 24.48 -2.08 -5.52
C PRO A 330 24.08 -0.77 -6.20
N VAL A 331 23.70 -0.85 -7.48
CA VAL A 331 23.20 0.27 -8.27
C VAL A 331 21.68 0.22 -8.41
N GLN A 332 21.09 1.34 -8.83
CA GLN A 332 19.66 1.44 -9.05
C GLN A 332 19.21 0.47 -10.17
N PRO A 333 18.19 -0.37 -9.93
CA PRO A 333 17.64 -1.27 -10.94
C PRO A 333 16.88 -0.50 -12.02
N ARG A 334 16.84 -1.06 -13.23
CA ARG A 334 15.98 -0.55 -14.31
C ARG A 334 14.51 -0.89 -14.07
N ASP A 335 14.25 -2.06 -13.48
CA ASP A 335 12.91 -2.46 -13.07
C ASP A 335 12.35 -1.54 -11.96
N PRO A 336 11.25 -0.80 -12.21
CA PRO A 336 10.66 0.11 -11.23
C PRO A 336 10.05 -0.59 -10.00
N PHE A 337 9.93 -1.90 -10.02
CA PHE A 337 9.43 -2.71 -8.90
C PHE A 337 10.54 -3.36 -8.08
N ALA A 338 11.78 -3.35 -8.58
CA ALA A 338 12.92 -3.77 -7.81
C ALA A 338 13.27 -2.65 -6.82
N ALA A 339 13.40 -3.01 -5.55
CA ALA A 339 13.66 -2.02 -4.52
C ALA A 339 15.12 -1.56 -4.59
N TYR A 340 15.35 -0.25 -4.62
CA TYR A 340 16.66 0.33 -4.41
C TYR A 340 16.68 1.08 -3.09
N GLY A 341 17.70 0.83 -2.28
CA GLY A 341 17.89 1.56 -1.03
C GLY A 341 18.36 0.71 0.13
N ALA A 342 18.50 1.37 1.28
CA ALA A 342 19.01 0.75 2.49
C ALA A 342 17.89 0.44 3.50
N ILE A 343 18.08 -0.67 4.22
CA ILE A 343 17.27 -1.09 5.38
C ILE A 343 18.23 -1.42 6.53
N PRO A 344 18.03 -0.90 7.74
CA PRO A 344 18.79 -1.26 8.93
C PRO A 344 18.32 -2.62 9.47
N GLY A 345 19.27 -3.47 9.81
CA GLY A 345 19.03 -4.82 10.29
C GLY A 345 18.49 -5.77 9.20
N GLU A 346 18.35 -7.03 9.58
CA GLU A 346 17.86 -8.06 8.66
C GLU A 346 16.39 -7.80 8.28
N PRO A 347 16.04 -7.70 6.97
CA PRO A 347 14.70 -7.30 6.55
C PRO A 347 13.61 -8.30 6.96
N GLU A 348 13.93 -9.60 7.05
CA GLU A 348 13.00 -10.64 7.51
C GLU A 348 12.61 -10.40 8.97
N GLY A 349 13.61 -10.26 9.85
CA GLY A 349 13.39 -9.97 11.27
C GLY A 349 12.67 -8.63 11.47
N LEU A 350 13.01 -7.61 10.68
CA LEU A 350 12.38 -6.31 10.72
C LEU A 350 10.89 -6.36 10.31
N ALA A 351 10.56 -7.12 9.25
CA ALA A 351 9.18 -7.34 8.85
C ALA A 351 8.37 -8.09 9.92
N GLU A 352 8.96 -9.06 10.61
CA GLU A 352 8.32 -9.73 11.74
C GLU A 352 8.06 -8.79 12.91
N ARG A 353 9.06 -7.99 13.31
CA ARG A 353 8.92 -6.98 14.37
C ARG A 353 7.77 -6.04 14.07
N TYR A 354 7.69 -5.51 12.84
CA TYR A 354 6.59 -4.63 12.44
C TYR A 354 5.23 -5.32 12.38
N THR A 355 5.20 -6.61 12.05
CA THR A 355 3.96 -7.39 12.13
C THR A 355 3.45 -7.47 13.57
N ARG A 356 4.34 -7.78 14.53
CA ARG A 356 4.00 -7.85 15.96
C ARG A 356 3.57 -6.48 16.49
N SER A 357 4.35 -5.42 16.21
CA SER A 357 4.03 -4.06 16.66
C SER A 357 2.69 -3.57 16.10
N ALA A 358 2.41 -3.81 14.82
CA ALA A 358 1.12 -3.46 14.23
C ALA A 358 -0.04 -4.19 14.93
N TYR A 359 0.10 -5.49 15.18
CA TYR A 359 -0.93 -6.31 15.83
C TYR A 359 -1.23 -5.84 17.27
N ILE A 360 -0.18 -5.58 18.05
CA ILE A 360 -0.32 -5.08 19.43
C ILE A 360 -1.04 -3.73 19.46
N LEU A 361 -0.70 -2.83 18.54
CA LEU A 361 -1.35 -1.51 18.44
C LEU A 361 -2.81 -1.62 17.98
N GLU A 362 -3.14 -2.53 17.07
CA GLU A 362 -4.51 -2.79 16.64
C GLU A 362 -5.37 -3.32 17.78
N ILE A 363 -4.87 -4.32 18.54
CA ILE A 363 -5.57 -4.87 19.70
C ILE A 363 -5.76 -3.79 20.76
N THR A 364 -4.67 -3.12 21.15
CA THR A 364 -4.72 -2.08 22.18
C THR A 364 -5.67 -0.96 21.78
N GLY A 365 -5.63 -0.53 20.52
CA GLY A 365 -6.57 0.45 19.98
C GLY A 365 -8.02 -0.04 20.06
N GLY A 366 -8.29 -1.28 19.65
CA GLY A 366 -9.62 -1.88 19.73
C GLY A 366 -10.16 -1.94 21.17
N LEU A 367 -9.33 -2.35 22.12
CA LEU A 367 -9.69 -2.39 23.54
C LEU A 367 -10.01 -0.99 24.08
N ILE A 368 -9.19 0.02 23.76
CA ILE A 368 -9.43 1.41 24.17
C ILE A 368 -10.76 1.94 23.63
N LEU A 369 -11.08 1.63 22.37
CA LEU A 369 -12.35 2.02 21.78
C LEU A 369 -13.53 1.34 22.49
N LEU A 370 -13.42 0.04 22.79
CA LEU A 370 -14.46 -0.70 23.52
C LEU A 370 -14.68 -0.17 24.93
N VAL A 371 -13.59 0.13 25.66
CA VAL A 371 -13.66 0.78 26.98
C VAL A 371 -14.35 2.12 26.88
N GLY A 372 -14.03 2.94 25.87
CA GLY A 372 -14.68 4.24 25.67
C GLY A 372 -16.18 4.13 25.37
N ILE A 373 -16.58 3.14 24.56
CA ILE A 373 -18.01 2.85 24.34
C ILE A 373 -18.67 2.42 25.65
N GLY A 374 -18.04 1.54 26.43
CA GLY A 374 -18.56 1.07 27.72
C GLY A 374 -18.76 2.21 28.73
N LEU A 375 -17.77 3.10 28.87
CA LEU A 375 -17.86 4.27 29.75
C LEU A 375 -19.01 5.20 29.36
N ASN A 376 -19.19 5.43 28.06
CA ASN A 376 -20.27 6.30 27.58
C ASN A 376 -21.65 5.65 27.74
N LEU A 377 -21.76 4.32 27.58
CA LEU A 377 -22.99 3.59 27.90
C LEU A 377 -23.34 3.68 29.38
N LEU A 378 -22.36 3.52 30.28
CA LEU A 378 -22.56 3.68 31.72
C LEU A 378 -22.98 5.11 32.07
N PHE A 379 -22.33 6.11 31.48
CA PHE A 379 -22.66 7.52 31.69
C PHE A 379 -24.10 7.85 31.26
N VAL A 380 -24.51 7.42 30.06
CA VAL A 380 -25.89 7.59 29.58
C VAL A 380 -26.88 6.83 30.45
N GLY A 381 -26.56 5.59 30.84
CA GLY A 381 -27.39 4.81 31.75
C GLY A 381 -27.59 5.49 33.11
N MET A 382 -26.53 6.08 33.66
CA MET A 382 -26.58 6.85 34.92
C MET A 382 -27.46 8.10 34.78
N ILE A 383 -27.35 8.86 33.68
CA ILE A 383 -28.21 10.02 33.43
C ILE A 383 -29.68 9.60 33.33
N LEU A 384 -29.97 8.54 32.56
CA LEU A 384 -31.34 8.04 32.42
C LEU A 384 -31.92 7.55 33.74
N TYR A 385 -31.10 6.89 34.57
CA TYR A 385 -31.49 6.47 35.91
C TYR A 385 -31.83 7.68 36.80
N LEU A 386 -30.98 8.71 36.82
CA LEU A 386 -31.19 9.93 37.60
C LEU A 386 -32.40 10.76 37.13
N LEU A 387 -32.81 10.65 35.86
CA LEU A 387 -34.01 11.32 35.32
C LEU A 387 -35.31 10.53 35.54
N ALA A 388 -35.21 9.22 35.81
CA ALA A 388 -36.35 8.35 36.02
C ALA A 388 -36.77 8.24 37.50
N VAL A 389 -35.85 8.60 38.41
CA VAL A 389 -36.09 8.80 39.85
C VAL A 389 -36.54 10.24 40.06
#